data_AF-A0A9E4GCA9-F1
#
_entry.id   AF-A0A9E4GCA9-F1
#
_cell.length_a   1.000
_cell.length_b   1.000
_cell.length_c   1.000
_cell.angle_alpha   90.00
_cell.angle_beta   90.00
_cell.angle_gamma   90.00
#
_symmetry.space_group_name_H-M   'P 1'
#
loop_
_entity.id
_entity.type
_entity.pdbx_description
1 polymer ?
#
loop_
_entity_poly.entity_id
_entity_poly.type
_entity_poly.pdbx_seq_one_letter_code
_entity_poly.pdbx_strand_id
1 'polypeptide(L)'
;MLREVDAALEDAVDRVMTCEPDHLVLGISGESVWGGGLEPSRRVRDRILARTGGVDVTQPADALRPALDAYRVGGRNAEISPYHPPAEPHHVEYHEAARAAYIAHDKPSDIAATSDGRMRAAIEEVDGDDVEAIVQFGANLPFGPLAAAAERWLGKPVLAMIRATYWHALRRNGIDDRVAGYGRLLAEF
;
A
#
# COMPACT_ATOMS: atom_id res chain seq x y z
N MET A 1 -14.33 7.16 -12.93
CA MET A 1 -12.98 6.84 -12.44
C MET A 1 -12.85 5.37 -12.06
N LEU A 2 -13.37 4.91 -10.92
CA LEU A 2 -13.06 3.55 -10.45
C LEU A 2 -13.40 2.40 -11.41
N ARG A 3 -14.64 2.39 -11.90
CA ARG A 3 -15.07 1.40 -12.89
C ARG A 3 -14.28 1.47 -14.20
N GLU A 4 -13.71 2.63 -14.53
CA GLU A 4 -12.91 2.80 -15.74
C GLU A 4 -11.50 2.27 -15.55
N VAL A 5 -10.94 2.38 -14.34
CA VAL A 5 -9.67 1.73 -13.98
C VAL A 5 -9.85 0.21 -14.05
N ASP A 6 -10.93 -0.31 -13.46
CA ASP A 6 -11.16 -1.76 -13.41
C ASP A 6 -11.40 -2.37 -14.80
N ALA A 7 -12.12 -1.64 -15.66
CA ALA A 7 -12.37 -2.05 -17.03
C ALA A 7 -11.12 -1.98 -17.93
N ALA A 8 -10.11 -1.19 -17.54
CA ALA A 8 -8.87 -1.04 -18.30
C ALA A 8 -7.76 -2.02 -17.89
N LEU A 9 -8.00 -2.83 -16.84
CA LEU A 9 -6.98 -3.71 -16.26
C LEU A 9 -6.45 -4.73 -17.26
N GLU A 10 -7.32 -5.51 -17.92
CA GLU A 10 -6.90 -6.56 -18.87
C GLU A 10 -6.11 -5.97 -20.05
N ASP A 11 -6.57 -4.83 -20.60
CA ASP A 11 -5.87 -4.15 -21.68
C ASP A 11 -4.47 -3.66 -21.24
N ALA A 12 -4.33 -3.23 -19.99
CA ALA A 12 -3.04 -2.84 -19.43
C ALA A 12 -2.11 -4.06 -19.24
N VAL A 13 -2.66 -5.17 -18.76
CA VAL A 13 -1.94 -6.44 -18.61
C VAL A 13 -1.43 -6.91 -19.96
N ASP A 14 -2.27 -6.92 -21.00
CA ASP A 14 -1.87 -7.33 -22.35
C ASP A 14 -0.67 -6.53 -22.88
N ARG A 15 -0.64 -5.22 -22.61
CA ARG A 15 0.48 -4.36 -23.03
C ARG A 15 1.76 -4.69 -22.29
N VAL A 16 1.68 -4.91 -20.97
CA VAL A 16 2.86 -5.25 -20.16
C VAL A 16 3.38 -6.65 -20.49
N MET A 17 2.51 -7.61 -20.81
CA MET A 17 2.92 -8.97 -21.18
C MET A 17 3.79 -9.05 -22.44
N THR A 18 3.87 -7.97 -23.24
CA THR A 18 4.81 -7.91 -24.38
C THR A 18 6.28 -7.96 -23.99
N CYS A 19 6.63 -7.71 -22.72
CA CYS A 19 7.98 -7.88 -22.20
C CYS A 19 8.21 -9.22 -21.47
N GLU A 20 7.25 -10.15 -21.51
CA GLU A 20 7.34 -11.49 -20.91
C GLU A 20 7.79 -11.47 -19.42
N PRO A 21 7.11 -10.73 -18.53
CA PRO A 21 7.50 -10.66 -17.13
C PRO A 21 7.24 -11.98 -16.39
N ASP A 22 8.12 -12.33 -15.45
CA ASP A 22 7.93 -13.48 -14.56
C ASP A 22 6.85 -13.23 -13.49
N HIS A 23 6.62 -11.97 -13.12
CA HIS A 23 5.68 -11.57 -12.06
C HIS A 23 5.15 -10.15 -12.29
N LEU A 24 3.89 -9.91 -11.94
CA LEU A 24 3.26 -8.59 -12.02
C LEU A 24 3.11 -7.94 -10.63
N VAL A 25 3.32 -6.63 -10.55
CA VAL A 25 3.01 -5.85 -9.34
C VAL A 25 1.95 -4.82 -9.69
N LEU A 26 0.78 -4.92 -9.06
CA LEU A 26 -0.33 -4.03 -9.32
C LEU A 26 -0.19 -2.76 -8.47
N GLY A 27 0.13 -1.64 -9.13
CA GLY A 27 0.23 -0.32 -8.50
C GLY A 27 -1.11 0.35 -8.17
N ILE A 28 -2.22 -0.38 -8.22
CA ILE A 28 -3.58 0.13 -8.00
C ILE A 28 -4.12 -0.52 -6.72
N SER A 29 -4.44 0.29 -5.71
CA SER A 29 -5.00 -0.20 -4.44
C SER A 29 -6.52 -0.32 -4.49
N GLY A 30 -7.16 0.42 -5.39
CA GLY A 30 -8.60 0.61 -5.37
C GLY A 30 -9.41 -0.66 -5.51
N GLU A 31 -9.24 -1.37 -6.62
CA GLU A 31 -10.00 -2.59 -6.92
C GLU A 31 -9.67 -3.78 -6.01
N SER A 32 -8.47 -3.79 -5.43
CA SER A 32 -7.98 -4.91 -4.61
C SER A 32 -8.37 -4.77 -3.13
N VAL A 33 -8.64 -3.54 -2.67
CA VAL A 33 -8.94 -3.24 -1.26
C VAL A 33 -10.40 -2.76 -1.08
N TRP A 34 -10.99 -2.09 -2.08
CA TRP A 34 -12.34 -1.54 -1.97
C TRP A 34 -13.40 -2.64 -2.10
N GLY A 35 -14.24 -2.76 -1.07
CA GLY A 35 -15.19 -3.85 -0.86
C GLY A 35 -14.92 -4.71 0.38
N GLY A 36 -13.81 -4.46 1.08
CA GLY A 36 -13.48 -5.12 2.35
C GLY A 36 -12.90 -6.52 2.19
N GLY A 37 -12.07 -6.92 3.16
CA GLY A 37 -11.40 -8.22 3.17
C GLY A 37 -10.48 -8.48 1.97
N LEU A 38 -10.19 -9.76 1.69
CA LEU A 38 -9.28 -10.17 0.62
C LEU A 38 -10.00 -10.61 -0.67
N GLU A 39 -11.33 -10.67 -0.65
CA GLU A 39 -12.11 -11.18 -1.77
C GLU A 39 -12.03 -10.32 -3.04
N PRO A 40 -12.05 -8.96 -2.97
CA PRO A 40 -11.78 -8.13 -4.14
C PRO A 40 -10.41 -8.39 -4.75
N SER A 41 -9.36 -8.48 -3.92
CA SER A 41 -8.01 -8.81 -4.37
C SER A 41 -7.96 -10.15 -5.09
N ARG A 42 -8.57 -11.20 -4.51
CA ARG A 42 -8.64 -12.54 -5.12
C ARG A 42 -9.27 -12.53 -6.51
N ARG A 43 -10.39 -11.81 -6.69
CA ARG A 43 -11.04 -11.70 -8.01
C ARG A 43 -10.12 -11.04 -9.04
N VAL A 44 -9.40 -10.00 -8.66
CA VAL A 44 -8.44 -9.33 -9.55
C VAL A 44 -7.29 -10.27 -9.90
N ARG A 45 -6.75 -11.00 -8.92
CA ARG A 45 -5.71 -12.03 -9.15
C ARG A 45 -6.19 -13.11 -10.11
N ASP A 46 -7.39 -13.65 -9.93
CA ASP A 46 -7.94 -14.70 -10.79
C ASP A 46 -8.13 -14.22 -12.23
N ARG A 47 -8.58 -12.96 -12.43
CA ARG A 47 -8.66 -12.33 -13.76
C ARG A 47 -7.29 -12.24 -14.42
N ILE A 48 -6.26 -11.81 -13.70
CA ILE A 48 -4.88 -11.69 -14.22
C ILE A 48 -4.31 -13.07 -14.56
N LEU A 49 -4.46 -14.05 -13.68
CA LEU A 49 -3.99 -15.42 -13.93
C LEU A 49 -4.65 -16.02 -15.18
N ALA A 50 -5.96 -15.84 -15.33
CA ALA A 50 -6.71 -16.30 -16.49
C ALA A 50 -6.26 -15.59 -17.78
N ARG A 51 -5.95 -14.28 -17.71
CA ARG A 51 -5.53 -13.48 -18.87
C ARG A 51 -4.11 -13.79 -19.32
N THR A 52 -3.19 -13.97 -18.38
CA THR A 52 -1.74 -14.14 -18.64
C THR A 52 -1.32 -15.58 -18.88
N GLY A 53 -2.19 -16.55 -18.61
CA GLY A 53 -1.84 -17.97 -18.66
C GLY A 53 -1.01 -18.43 -17.45
N GLY A 54 -1.07 -17.69 -16.34
CA GLY A 54 -0.50 -18.11 -15.06
C GLY A 54 0.60 -17.23 -14.46
N VAL A 55 0.87 -16.04 -15.03
CA VAL A 55 1.77 -15.07 -14.40
C VAL A 55 1.10 -14.51 -13.14
N ASP A 56 1.73 -14.73 -11.99
CA ASP A 56 1.17 -14.31 -10.70
C ASP A 56 1.29 -12.79 -10.49
N VAL A 57 0.53 -12.28 -9.53
CA VAL A 57 0.47 -10.86 -9.22
C VAL A 57 0.61 -10.60 -7.73
N THR A 58 1.27 -9.50 -7.37
CA THR A 58 1.25 -8.94 -6.01
C THR A 58 0.49 -7.62 -5.98
N GLN A 59 -0.39 -7.49 -5.00
CA GLN A 59 -1.27 -6.35 -4.81
C GLN A 59 -1.05 -5.75 -3.40
N PRO A 60 -1.45 -4.49 -3.16
CA PRO A 60 -1.31 -3.88 -1.83
C PRO A 60 -2.01 -4.66 -0.72
N ALA A 61 -3.15 -5.28 -1.04
CA ALA A 61 -3.90 -6.11 -0.10
C ALA A 61 -3.14 -7.39 0.31
N ASP A 62 -2.20 -7.88 -0.51
CA ASP A 62 -1.39 -9.05 -0.15
C ASP A 62 -0.27 -8.67 0.83
N ALA A 63 0.14 -7.40 0.83
CA ALA A 63 1.38 -6.96 1.46
C ALA A 63 1.23 -6.45 2.89
N LEU A 64 0.05 -5.96 3.29
CA LEU A 64 -0.13 -5.32 4.60
C LEU A 64 0.17 -6.29 5.74
N ARG A 65 -0.50 -7.44 5.76
CA ARG A 65 -0.36 -8.40 6.86
C ARG A 65 1.07 -8.97 6.94
N PRO A 66 1.69 -9.43 5.84
CA PRO A 66 3.10 -9.86 5.86
C PRO A 66 4.07 -8.77 6.33
N ALA A 67 3.84 -7.51 5.96
CA ALA A 67 4.68 -6.41 6.43
C ALA A 67 4.52 -6.21 7.95
N LEU A 68 3.30 -6.18 8.47
CA LEU A 68 3.05 -6.08 9.92
C LEU A 68 3.66 -7.27 10.69
N ASP A 69 3.53 -8.49 10.15
CA ASP A 69 4.11 -9.70 10.74
C ASP A 69 5.65 -9.64 10.79
N ALA A 70 6.30 -9.08 9.77
CA ALA A 70 7.75 -8.88 9.76
C ALA A 70 8.19 -8.00 10.95
N TYR A 71 7.41 -6.97 11.27
CA TYR A 71 7.64 -6.13 12.46
C TYR A 71 7.07 -6.69 13.76
N ARG A 72 6.41 -7.87 13.74
CA ARG A 72 5.70 -8.46 14.88
C ARG A 72 4.62 -7.56 15.46
N VAL A 73 3.97 -6.77 14.62
CA VAL A 73 2.84 -5.91 15.01
C VAL A 73 1.57 -6.74 15.04
N GLY A 74 0.88 -6.74 16.18
CA GLY A 74 -0.36 -7.50 16.39
C GLY A 74 -1.50 -6.67 16.97
N GLY A 75 -1.22 -5.45 17.41
CA GLY A 75 -2.18 -4.53 18.00
C GLY A 75 -2.78 -3.55 17.00
N ARG A 76 -3.24 -2.41 17.52
CA ARG A 76 -3.93 -1.39 16.75
C ARG A 76 -2.95 -0.52 15.96
N ASN A 77 -3.36 -0.16 14.75
CA ASN A 77 -2.57 0.66 13.82
C ASN A 77 -3.25 2.00 13.58
N ALA A 78 -2.51 2.95 13.02
CA ALA A 78 -3.04 4.20 12.51
C ALA A 78 -3.05 4.22 10.98
N GLU A 79 -3.99 4.97 10.40
CA GLU A 79 -4.10 5.18 8.96
C GLU A 79 -3.68 6.60 8.56
N ILE A 80 -2.92 6.72 7.47
CA ILE A 80 -2.81 7.96 6.72
C ILE A 80 -3.34 7.72 5.31
N SER A 81 -4.35 8.50 4.92
CA SER A 81 -5.02 8.36 3.62
C SER A 81 -4.97 9.67 2.83
N PRO A 82 -4.67 9.65 1.52
CA PRO A 82 -4.69 10.85 0.68
C PRO A 82 -6.11 11.23 0.18
N TYR A 83 -7.16 10.53 0.64
CA TYR A 83 -8.54 10.72 0.19
C TYR A 83 -9.36 11.58 1.19
N HIS A 84 -10.48 12.14 0.75
CA HIS A 84 -11.39 12.87 1.64
C HIS A 84 -12.15 11.91 2.59
N PRO A 85 -12.41 12.29 3.85
CA PRO A 85 -13.34 11.58 4.70
C PRO A 85 -14.80 11.81 4.27
N PRO A 86 -15.70 10.82 4.43
CA PRO A 86 -15.35 9.42 4.68
C PRO A 86 -14.66 8.88 3.43
N ALA A 87 -13.45 8.35 3.56
CA ALA A 87 -12.76 7.67 2.48
C ALA A 87 -13.39 6.28 2.31
N GLU A 88 -14.70 6.29 2.06
CA GLU A 88 -15.69 5.21 2.01
C GLU A 88 -15.67 4.23 3.21
N PRO A 89 -16.83 3.67 3.61
CA PRO A 89 -16.93 2.70 4.71
C PRO A 89 -15.99 1.47 4.60
N HIS A 90 -15.45 1.21 3.41
CA HIS A 90 -14.67 0.01 3.08
C HIS A 90 -13.19 0.07 3.50
N HIS A 91 -12.62 1.25 3.77
CA HIS A 91 -11.25 1.35 4.34
C HIS A 91 -11.21 0.87 5.80
N VAL A 92 -12.28 1.13 6.55
CA VAL A 92 -12.44 0.85 7.99
C VAL A 92 -12.57 -0.66 8.26
N GLU A 93 -13.11 -1.43 7.33
CA GLU A 93 -13.23 -2.90 7.48
C GLU A 93 -11.93 -3.66 7.19
N TYR A 94 -11.00 -3.07 6.42
CA TYR A 94 -9.75 -3.73 6.06
C TYR A 94 -8.71 -3.68 7.20
N HIS A 95 -8.80 -2.67 8.06
CA HIS A 95 -8.00 -2.54 9.27
C HIS A 95 -8.75 -1.66 10.27
N GLU A 96 -8.95 -2.15 11.49
CA GLU A 96 -9.54 -1.38 12.59
C GLU A 96 -8.51 -0.34 13.07
N ALA A 97 -8.32 0.72 12.28
CA ALA A 97 -7.40 1.79 12.61
C ALA A 97 -7.87 2.49 13.90
N ALA A 98 -6.99 2.57 14.91
CA ALA A 98 -7.25 3.33 16.13
C ALA A 98 -7.39 4.83 15.85
N ARG A 99 -6.66 5.32 14.84
CA ARG A 99 -6.55 6.73 14.46
C ARG A 99 -6.42 6.83 12.95
N ALA A 100 -6.91 7.92 12.37
CA ALA A 100 -6.80 8.16 10.94
C ALA A 100 -6.62 9.66 10.66
N ALA A 101 -5.69 9.99 9.75
CA ALA A 101 -5.52 11.33 9.20
C ALA A 101 -5.69 11.32 7.68
N TYR A 102 -6.25 12.41 7.16
CA TYR A 102 -6.63 12.53 5.76
C TYR A 102 -5.92 13.71 5.09
N ILE A 103 -5.05 13.44 4.13
CA ILE A 103 -4.35 14.44 3.32
C ILE A 103 -5.07 14.60 1.99
N ALA A 104 -6.28 15.15 2.05
CA ALA A 104 -7.13 15.24 0.89
C ALA A 104 -6.66 16.28 -0.14
N HIS A 105 -6.99 16.02 -1.40
CA HIS A 105 -6.75 16.88 -2.57
C HIS A 105 -7.93 16.80 -3.52
N ASP A 106 -8.18 17.90 -4.24
CA ASP A 106 -9.30 17.99 -5.19
C ASP A 106 -9.09 17.09 -6.42
N LYS A 107 -7.83 16.79 -6.78
CA LYS A 107 -7.47 15.96 -7.93
C LYS A 107 -6.48 14.86 -7.55
N PRO A 108 -6.63 13.64 -8.10
CA PRO A 108 -5.66 12.56 -7.89
C PRO A 108 -4.23 12.90 -8.30
N SER A 109 -4.05 13.76 -9.32
CA SER A 109 -2.73 14.23 -9.76
C SER A 109 -1.97 14.99 -8.69
N ASP A 110 -2.69 15.69 -7.81
CA ASP A 110 -2.10 16.65 -6.87
C ASP A 110 -1.55 15.95 -5.62
N ILE A 111 -1.97 14.69 -5.40
CA ILE A 111 -1.46 13.83 -4.32
C ILE A 111 0.07 13.70 -4.40
N ALA A 112 0.62 13.64 -5.61
CA ALA A 112 2.06 13.57 -5.87
C ALA A 112 2.84 14.80 -5.40
N ALA A 113 2.18 15.95 -5.36
CA ALA A 113 2.75 17.23 -4.96
C ALA A 113 2.54 17.54 -3.47
N THR A 114 2.08 16.56 -2.68
CA THR A 114 1.94 16.73 -1.23
C THR A 114 3.29 17.07 -0.60
N SER A 115 3.33 18.17 0.15
CA SER A 115 4.55 18.60 0.84
C SER A 115 4.89 17.71 2.03
N ASP A 116 6.18 17.60 2.32
CA ASP A 116 6.71 16.92 3.52
C ASP A 116 6.06 17.45 4.81
N GLY A 117 5.78 18.75 4.88
CA GLY A 117 5.11 19.36 6.04
C GLY A 117 3.70 18.82 6.27
N ARG A 118 2.89 18.65 5.21
CA ARG A 118 1.55 18.04 5.34
C ARG A 118 1.63 16.57 5.73
N MET A 119 2.55 15.82 5.13
CA MET A 119 2.75 14.41 5.47
C MET A 119 3.25 14.22 6.90
N ARG A 120 4.14 15.10 7.39
CA ARG A 120 4.63 15.10 8.76
C ARG A 120 3.53 15.42 9.76
N ALA A 121 2.72 16.44 9.48
CA ALA A 121 1.58 16.79 10.33
C ALA A 121 0.60 15.60 10.46
N ALA A 122 0.34 14.87 9.37
CA ALA A 122 -0.50 13.69 9.40
C ALA A 122 0.10 12.55 10.26
N ILE A 123 1.43 12.36 10.21
CA ILE A 123 2.12 11.41 11.11
C ILE A 123 1.93 11.82 12.57
N GLU A 124 2.14 13.10 12.89
CA GLU A 124 2.00 13.64 14.25
C GLU A 124 0.56 13.56 14.76
N GLU A 125 -0.43 13.72 13.88
CA GLU A 125 -1.86 13.63 14.22
C GLU A 125 -2.27 12.21 14.64
N VAL A 126 -1.72 11.19 13.98
CA VAL A 126 -2.11 9.79 14.22
C VAL A 126 -1.17 9.03 15.14
N ASP A 127 -0.01 9.59 15.48
CA ASP A 127 0.87 8.97 16.45
C ASP A 127 0.27 9.02 17.86
N GLY A 128 0.48 7.95 18.61
CA GLY A 128 -0.01 7.79 19.97
C GLY A 128 0.50 6.49 20.60
N ASP A 129 0.46 6.44 21.93
CA ASP A 129 0.89 5.26 22.70
C ASP A 129 0.02 4.02 22.42
N ASP A 130 -1.18 4.21 21.89
CA ASP A 130 -2.11 3.17 21.51
C ASP A 130 -1.95 2.64 20.08
N VAL A 131 -0.97 3.16 19.34
CA VAL A 131 -0.66 2.82 17.95
C VAL A 131 0.67 2.08 17.88
N GLU A 132 0.63 0.82 17.42
CA GLU A 132 1.83 0.00 17.21
C GLU A 132 2.50 0.27 15.86
N ALA A 133 1.74 0.62 14.81
CA ALA A 133 2.28 0.99 13.50
C ALA A 133 1.41 2.04 12.81
N ILE A 134 2.04 2.88 11.99
CA ILE A 134 1.36 3.82 11.09
C ILE A 134 1.40 3.26 9.67
N VAL A 135 0.25 3.17 9.03
CA VAL A 135 0.10 2.63 7.68
C VAL A 135 -0.46 3.71 6.76
N GLN A 136 0.30 4.05 5.73
CA GLN A 136 -0.12 4.97 4.69
C GLN A 136 -0.64 4.18 3.48
N PHE A 137 -1.93 4.34 3.18
CA PHE A 137 -2.58 3.68 2.04
C PHE A 137 -2.64 4.58 0.81
N GLY A 138 -2.43 3.95 -0.34
CA GLY A 138 -2.92 4.43 -1.63
C GLY A 138 -2.09 5.48 -2.37
N ALA A 139 -2.56 5.68 -3.60
CA ALA A 139 -2.26 6.74 -4.56
C ALA A 139 -0.78 6.98 -4.90
N ASN A 140 -0.49 8.18 -5.38
CA ASN A 140 0.84 8.65 -5.75
C ASN A 140 1.47 9.49 -4.62
N LEU A 141 1.13 9.22 -3.36
CA LEU A 141 1.63 10.02 -2.23
C LEU A 141 3.13 9.71 -2.03
N PRO A 142 4.04 10.70 -2.07
CA PRO A 142 5.49 10.48 -2.00
C PRO A 142 5.95 10.20 -0.55
N PHE A 143 5.25 9.33 0.16
CA PHE A 143 5.39 9.12 1.59
C PHE A 143 6.61 8.29 1.97
N GLY A 144 7.13 7.47 1.06
CA GLY A 144 8.18 6.51 1.35
C GLY A 144 9.41 7.10 2.08
N PRO A 145 10.10 8.12 1.55
CA PRO A 145 11.30 8.66 2.19
C PRO A 145 11.00 9.17 3.61
N LEU A 146 9.85 9.83 3.78
CA LEU A 146 9.41 10.33 5.08
C LEU A 146 9.07 9.17 6.03
N ALA A 147 8.40 8.12 5.57
CA ALA A 147 8.10 6.92 6.35
C ALA A 147 9.38 6.29 6.93
N ALA A 148 10.40 6.10 6.10
CA ALA A 148 11.70 5.55 6.52
C ALA A 148 12.41 6.44 7.54
N ALA A 149 12.24 7.76 7.45
CA ALA A 149 12.74 8.69 8.45
C ALA A 149 11.93 8.61 9.74
N ALA A 150 10.59 8.49 9.62
CA ALA A 150 9.65 8.43 10.72
C ALA A 150 9.88 7.23 11.63
N GLU A 151 10.16 6.07 11.05
CA GLU A 151 10.52 4.87 11.81
C GLU A 151 11.66 5.13 12.80
N ARG A 152 12.64 5.96 12.43
CA ARG A 152 13.82 6.24 13.27
C ARG A 152 13.49 7.15 14.44
N TRP A 153 12.67 8.19 14.23
CA TRP A 153 12.38 9.14 15.30
C TRP A 153 11.19 8.72 16.18
N LEU A 154 10.25 7.93 15.65
CA LEU A 154 9.12 7.39 16.41
C LEU A 154 9.46 6.07 17.11
N GLY A 155 10.46 5.33 16.63
CA GLY A 155 10.81 4.02 17.16
C GLY A 155 9.77 2.93 16.91
N LYS A 156 8.79 3.16 16.02
CA LYS A 156 7.74 2.21 15.62
C LYS A 156 7.61 2.14 14.09
N PRO A 157 7.05 1.05 13.52
CA PRO A 157 6.90 0.90 12.08
C PRO A 157 6.04 1.99 11.45
N VAL A 158 6.50 2.52 10.33
CA VAL A 158 5.77 3.48 9.49
C VAL A 158 5.83 2.96 8.06
N LEU A 159 4.71 2.43 7.59
CA LEU A 159 4.62 1.68 6.34
C LEU A 159 4.02 2.56 5.25
N ALA A 160 4.77 2.76 4.16
CA ALA A 160 4.20 3.21 2.89
C ALA A 160 3.76 1.97 2.10
N MET A 161 2.47 1.82 1.81
CA MET A 161 1.95 0.59 1.22
C MET A 161 2.55 0.26 -0.15
N ILE A 162 2.94 1.25 -0.95
CA ILE A 162 3.67 1.03 -2.22
C ILE A 162 4.98 0.28 -1.98
N ARG A 163 5.74 0.66 -0.93
CA ARG A 163 6.99 -0.02 -0.57
C ARG A 163 6.74 -1.40 0.01
N ALA A 164 5.72 -1.54 0.86
CA ALA A 164 5.33 -2.85 1.39
C ALA A 164 4.94 -3.81 0.27
N THR A 165 4.23 -3.32 -0.75
CA THR A 165 3.81 -4.10 -1.92
C THR A 165 5.02 -4.56 -2.71
N TYR A 166 5.98 -3.67 -2.96
CA TYR A 166 7.20 -4.02 -3.67
C TYR A 166 8.06 -5.01 -2.88
N TRP A 167 8.25 -4.78 -1.58
CA TRP A 167 8.95 -5.72 -0.69
C TRP A 167 8.29 -7.10 -0.72
N HIS A 168 6.96 -7.16 -0.59
CA HIS A 168 6.24 -8.43 -0.60
C HIS A 168 6.41 -9.16 -1.93
N ALA A 169 6.34 -8.45 -3.05
CA ALA A 169 6.57 -9.01 -4.38
C ALA A 169 7.98 -9.62 -4.51
N LEU A 170 9.02 -8.91 -4.03
CA LEU A 170 10.40 -9.42 -4.04
C LEU A 170 10.52 -10.72 -3.25
N ARG A 171 10.05 -10.73 -1.98
CA ARG A 171 10.13 -11.91 -1.11
C ARG A 171 9.33 -13.10 -1.64
N ARG A 172 8.15 -12.85 -2.23
CA ARG A 172 7.34 -13.89 -2.88
C ARG A 172 8.04 -14.54 -4.08
N ASN A 173 8.95 -13.82 -4.72
CA ASN A 173 9.73 -14.29 -5.86
C ASN A 173 11.15 -14.75 -5.47
N GLY A 174 11.41 -15.00 -4.19
CA GLY A 174 12.69 -15.53 -3.71
C GLY A 174 13.86 -14.54 -3.83
N ILE A 175 13.55 -13.25 -4.02
CA ILE A 175 14.54 -12.17 -4.01
C ILE A 175 14.61 -11.67 -2.57
N ASP A 176 15.70 -11.99 -1.88
CA ASP A 176 15.94 -11.66 -0.46
C ASP A 176 16.91 -10.48 -0.27
N ASP A 177 17.28 -9.80 -1.36
CA ASP A 177 18.15 -8.63 -1.35
C ASP A 177 17.64 -7.56 -0.37
N ARG A 178 18.59 -7.01 0.39
CA ARG A 178 18.34 -5.97 1.39
C ARG A 178 18.85 -4.63 0.88
N VAL A 179 17.98 -3.62 0.94
CA VAL A 179 18.24 -2.28 0.41
C VAL A 179 18.11 -1.24 1.52
N ALA A 180 19.24 -0.64 1.89
CA ALA A 180 19.27 0.46 2.86
C ALA A 180 18.63 1.75 2.29
N GLY A 181 18.16 2.62 3.19
CA GLY A 181 17.62 3.94 2.81
C GLY A 181 16.13 3.98 2.49
N TYR A 182 15.45 2.83 2.38
CA TYR A 182 14.02 2.74 2.03
C TYR A 182 13.11 2.31 3.19
N GLY A 183 13.61 2.40 4.42
CA GLY A 183 12.91 1.95 5.63
C GLY A 183 13.35 0.55 6.03
N ARG A 184 13.00 0.14 7.24
CA ARG A 184 13.48 -1.11 7.83
C ARG A 184 12.95 -2.33 7.07
N LEU A 185 11.73 -2.24 6.51
CA LEU A 185 11.09 -3.33 5.78
C LEU A 185 12.00 -3.89 4.66
N LEU A 186 12.55 -3.02 3.82
CA LEU A 186 13.47 -3.40 2.73
C LEU A 186 14.91 -3.63 3.20
N ALA A 187 15.30 -3.09 4.35
CA ALA A 187 16.68 -3.16 4.84
C ALA A 187 16.97 -4.37 5.74
N GLU A 188 15.95 -4.89 6.43
CA GLU A 188 16.11 -5.90 7.49
C GLU A 188 15.39 -7.22 7.21
N PHE A 189 14.27 -7.19 6.47
CA PHE A 189 13.34 -8.31 6.31
C PHE A 189 13.25 -8.81 4.88
#